data_AF-A0A954KNP7-F1
#
_entry.id   AF-A0A954KNP7-F1
#
_cell.length_a   1.000
_cell.length_b   1.000
_cell.length_c   1.000
_cell.angle_alpha   90.00
_cell.angle_beta   90.00
_cell.angle_gamma   90.00
#
_symmetry.space_group_name_H-M   'P 1'
#
loop_
_entity.id
_entity.type
_entity.pdbx_description
1 polymer ?
#
loop_
_entity_poly.entity_id
_entity_poly.type
_entity_poly.pdbx_seq_one_letter_code
_entity_poly.pdbx_strand_id
1 'polypeptide(L)'
;MSKTKETSNKPMKKLQLRGISASVFENQSENGHTFYKVSITRTFKDGDEFRTTSTFSRDDLPIVQELTRQAWLTILKAEADSSSKQED
;
A
#
# COMPACT_ATOMS: atom_id res chain seq x y z
N MET A 1 29.64 -7.03 -1.95
CA MET A 1 28.99 -5.71 -2.04
C MET A 1 27.51 -5.94 -2.27
N SER A 2 26.72 -6.04 -1.20
CA SER A 2 25.27 -6.26 -1.32
C SER A 2 24.61 -4.93 -1.66
N LYS A 3 23.92 -4.89 -2.79
CA LYS A 3 23.22 -3.72 -3.30
C LYS A 3 21.97 -3.52 -2.45
N THR A 4 22.05 -2.71 -1.39
CA THR A 4 20.86 -2.26 -0.63
C THR A 4 19.95 -1.54 -1.63
N LYS A 5 18.86 -2.19 -2.01
CA LYS A 5 17.86 -1.61 -2.91
C LYS A 5 17.18 -0.51 -2.11
N GLU A 6 17.54 0.75 -2.37
CA GLU A 6 16.91 1.95 -1.84
C GLU A 6 15.38 1.72 -1.79
N THR A 7 14.81 1.71 -0.59
CA THR A 7 13.37 1.63 -0.39
C THR A 7 12.79 2.91 -0.97
N SER A 8 12.42 2.86 -2.26
CA SER A 8 11.72 3.98 -2.87
C SER A 8 10.49 4.24 -2.02
N ASN A 9 10.37 5.45 -1.45
CA ASN A 9 9.17 5.89 -0.75
C ASN A 9 7.92 5.93 -1.66
N LYS A 10 8.04 5.48 -2.91
CA LYS A 10 6.95 5.35 -3.85
C LYS A 10 6.20 4.03 -3.57
N PRO A 11 4.87 4.08 -3.40
CA PRO A 11 4.09 2.86 -3.27
C PRO A 11 4.17 2.04 -4.57
N MET A 12 4.32 0.72 -4.43
CA MET A 12 4.25 -0.21 -5.56
C MET A 12 2.84 -0.23 -6.18
N LYS A 13 1.82 0.03 -5.35
CA LYS A 13 0.42 0.13 -5.78
C LYS A 13 -0.32 1.17 -4.94
N LYS A 14 -1.10 2.02 -5.61
CA LYS A 14 -2.07 2.90 -4.97
C LYS A 14 -3.47 2.55 -5.47
N LEU A 15 -4.37 2.26 -4.53
CA LEU A 15 -5.79 1.99 -4.77
C LEU A 15 -6.57 3.17 -4.17
N GLN A 16 -7.65 3.61 -4.82
CA GLN A 16 -8.42 4.76 -4.35
C GLN A 16 -9.91 4.62 -4.65
N LEU A 17 -10.75 4.94 -3.67
CA LEU A 17 -12.20 4.95 -3.79
C LEU A 17 -12.78 6.09 -2.95
N ARG A 18 -13.58 6.97 -3.59
CA ARG A 18 -14.30 8.09 -2.95
C ARG A 18 -13.46 8.92 -1.95
N GLY A 19 -12.22 9.25 -2.32
CA GLY A 19 -11.33 10.08 -1.50
C GLY A 19 -10.53 9.31 -0.43
N ILE A 20 -10.75 8.01 -0.27
CA ILE A 20 -9.91 7.14 0.56
C ILE A 20 -8.94 6.38 -0.33
N SER A 21 -7.68 6.27 0.08
CA SER A 21 -6.66 5.54 -0.65
C SER A 21 -5.96 4.50 0.22
N ALA A 22 -5.61 3.38 -0.38
CA ALA A 22 -4.69 2.38 0.16
C ALA A 22 -3.40 2.39 -0.66
N SER A 23 -2.29 2.71 -0.02
CA SER A 23 -0.95 2.71 -0.64
C SER A 23 -0.16 1.53 -0.12
N VAL A 24 0.20 0.60 -1.02
CA VAL A 24 1.00 -0.59 -0.73
C VAL A 24 2.47 -0.29 -1.04
N PHE A 25 3.36 -0.61 -0.12
CA PHE A 25 4.80 -0.40 -0.22
C PHE A 25 5.51 -1.75 -0.10
N GLU A 26 6.32 -2.09 -1.10
CA GLU A 26 7.28 -3.20 -1.04
C GLU A 26 8.54 -2.70 -0.36
N ASN A 27 9.03 -3.44 0.64
CA ASN A 27 10.22 -3.12 1.39
C ASN A 27 11.11 -4.35 1.46
N GLN A 28 12.40 -4.14 1.76
CA GLN A 28 13.34 -5.21 2.07
C GLN A 28 13.94 -4.95 3.45
N SER A 29 14.03 -6.00 4.27
CA SER A 29 14.75 -5.94 5.54
C SER A 29 16.25 -6.08 5.30
N GLU A 30 17.04 -5.79 6.34
CA GLU A 30 18.50 -5.87 6.27
C GLU A 30 19.03 -7.27 5.90
N ASN A 31 18.28 -8.33 6.24
CA ASN A 31 18.57 -9.71 5.87
C ASN A 31 18.03 -10.12 4.49
N GLY A 32 17.49 -9.18 3.69
CA GLY A 32 17.02 -9.42 2.32
C GLY A 32 15.60 -9.98 2.20
N HIS A 33 14.86 -10.14 3.30
CA HIS A 33 13.47 -10.60 3.26
C HIS A 33 12.55 -9.47 2.76
N THR A 34 11.72 -9.76 1.75
CA THR A 34 10.74 -8.81 1.23
C THR A 34 9.51 -8.78 2.13
N PHE A 35 9.02 -7.59 2.48
CA PHE A 35 7.80 -7.43 3.26
C PHE A 35 7.00 -6.22 2.78
N TYR A 36 5.69 -6.24 3.02
CA TYR A 36 4.78 -5.21 2.54
C TYR A 36 4.20 -4.40 3.70
N LYS A 37 4.01 -3.10 3.45
CA LYS A 37 3.29 -2.19 4.34
C LYS A 37 2.15 -1.54 3.59
N VAL A 38 1.05 -1.25 4.28
CA VAL A 38 -0.10 -0.55 3.70
C VAL A 38 -0.43 0.69 4.53
N SER A 39 -0.61 1.82 3.87
CA SER A 39 -1.14 3.05 4.48
C SER A 39 -2.53 3.32 3.93
N ILE A 40 -3.50 3.56 4.83
CA ILE A 40 -4.86 3.98 4.47
C ILE A 40 -5.04 5.45 4.87
N THR A 41 -5.47 6.27 3.92
CA THR A 41 -5.67 7.71 4.15
C THR A 41 -6.94 8.21 3.48
N ARG A 42 -7.62 9.14 4.13
CA ARG A 42 -8.72 9.93 3.55
C ARG A 42 -8.21 11.31 3.16
N THR A 43 -8.39 11.71 1.91
CA THR A 43 -8.12 13.06 1.43
C THR A 43 -9.38 13.90 1.52
N PHE A 44 -9.26 15.11 2.05
CA PHE A 44 -10.34 16.09 2.14
C PHE A 44 -9.81 17.47 1.81
N LYS A 45 -10.71 18.38 1.43
CA LYS A 45 -10.38 19.78 1.17
C LYS A 45 -10.52 20.58 2.47
N ASP A 46 -9.50 21.37 2.79
CA ASP A 46 -9.44 22.27 3.94
C ASP A 46 -9.04 23.67 3.44
N GLY A 47 -10.02 24.58 3.32
CA GLY A 47 -9.82 25.84 2.60
C GLY A 47 -9.47 25.59 1.13
N ASP A 48 -8.34 26.12 0.69
CA ASP A 48 -7.81 25.93 -0.68
C ASP A 48 -6.81 24.76 -0.79
N GLU A 49 -6.51 24.07 0.32
CA GLU A 49 -5.55 22.97 0.36
C GLU A 49 -6.26 21.61 0.42
N PHE A 50 -5.58 20.57 -0.08
CA PHE A 50 -5.98 19.19 0.18
C PHE A 50 -5.12 18.63 1.31
N ARG A 51 -5.77 18.03 2.30
CA ARG A 51 -5.14 17.38 3.46
C ARG A 51 -5.53 15.92 3.55
N THR A 52 -4.73 15.15 4.26
CA THR A 52 -4.97 13.73 4.50
C THR A 52 -5.12 13.42 5.99
N THR A 53 -5.98 12.47 6.33
CA THR A 53 -6.14 11.94 7.69
C THR A 53 -6.21 10.41 7.68
N SER A 54 -5.92 9.79 8.82
CA SER A 54 -6.13 8.35 9.09
C SER A 54 -7.35 8.11 10.00
N THR A 55 -8.18 9.12 10.21
CA THR A 55 -9.46 9.01 10.93
C THR A 55 -10.61 8.84 9.96
N PHE A 56 -11.51 7.90 10.25
CA PHE A 56 -12.61 7.51 9.37
C PHE A 56 -13.95 7.66 10.08
N SER A 57 -14.96 8.14 9.35
CA SER A 57 -16.35 8.15 9.80
C SER A 57 -17.00 6.78 9.59
N ARG A 58 -18.20 6.57 10.15
CA ARG A 58 -18.99 5.35 9.96
C ARG A 58 -19.14 4.96 8.49
N ASP A 59 -19.40 5.95 7.62
CA ASP A 59 -19.69 5.72 6.21
C ASP A 59 -18.42 5.50 5.37
N ASP A 60 -17.25 5.82 5.92
CA ASP A 60 -15.96 5.51 5.32
C ASP A 60 -15.58 4.01 5.52
N LEU A 61 -16.13 3.35 6.55
CA LEU A 61 -15.70 2.00 6.95
C LEU A 61 -15.87 0.92 5.87
N PRO A 62 -16.99 0.84 5.11
CA PRO A 62 -17.10 -0.13 4.03
C PRO A 62 -16.07 0.08 2.91
N ILE A 63 -15.69 1.34 2.67
CA ILE A 63 -14.67 1.70 1.67
C ILE A 63 -13.28 1.28 2.18
N VAL A 64 -12.99 1.53 3.46
CA VAL A 64 -11.75 1.08 4.09
C VAL A 64 -11.65 -0.44 4.00
N GLN A 65 -12.71 -1.17 4.35
CA GLN A 65 -12.76 -2.64 4.25
C GLN A 65 -12.45 -3.13 2.83
N GLU A 66 -13.08 -2.53 1.82
CA GLU A 66 -12.86 -2.97 0.44
C GLU A 66 -11.44 -2.65 -0.04
N LEU A 67 -10.91 -1.48 0.30
CA LEU A 67 -9.55 -1.10 -0.08
C LEU A 67 -8.48 -1.94 0.64
N THR A 68 -8.69 -2.30 1.91
CA THR A 68 -7.76 -3.19 2.63
C THR A 68 -7.81 -4.61 2.07
N ARG A 69 -9.01 -5.11 1.70
CA ARG A 69 -9.17 -6.40 1.01
C ARG A 69 -8.43 -6.42 -0.33
N GLN A 70 -8.58 -5.39 -1.15
CA GLN A 70 -7.86 -5.29 -2.43
C GLN A 70 -6.34 -5.16 -2.25
N ALA A 71 -5.89 -4.43 -1.23
CA ALA A 71 -4.47 -4.34 -0.90
C ALA A 71 -3.89 -5.71 -0.51
N TRP A 72 -4.61 -6.47 0.33
CA TRP A 72 -4.22 -7.84 0.69
C TRP A 72 -4.11 -8.76 -0.53
N LEU A 73 -5.10 -8.76 -1.42
CA LEU A 73 -5.04 -9.55 -2.67
C LEU A 73 -3.88 -9.12 -3.59
N THR A 74 -3.57 -7.81 -3.62
CA THR A 74 -2.43 -7.29 -4.38
C THR A 74 -1.11 -7.86 -3.85
N ILE A 75 -0.96 -7.94 -2.53
CA ILE A 75 0.23 -8.49 -1.87
C ILE A 75 0.36 -9.99 -2.18
N LEU A 76 -0.70 -10.78 -1.99
CA LEU A 76 -0.66 -12.22 -2.29
C LEU A 76 -0.29 -12.50 -3.74
N LYS A 77 -0.79 -11.70 -4.68
CA LYS A 77 -0.42 -11.82 -6.08
C LYS A 77 1.07 -11.50 -6.29
N ALA A 78 1.58 -10.44 -5.68
CA ALA A 78 2.99 -10.07 -5.79
C ALA A 78 3.93 -11.15 -5.22
N GLU A 79 3.52 -11.79 -4.12
CA GLU A 79 4.23 -12.94 -3.53
C GLU A 79 4.25 -14.14 -4.48
N ALA A 80 3.09 -14.52 -5.04
CA ALA A 80 3.00 -15.62 -6.01
C ALA A 80 3.82 -15.37 -7.29
N ASP A 81 3.79 -14.14 -7.82
CA ASP A 81 4.56 -13.72 -9.00
C ASP A 81 6.09 -13.69 -8.70
N SER A 82 6.48 -13.55 -7.42
CA SER A 82 7.90 -13.57 -7.01
C SER A 82 8.42 -15.01 -6.85
N SER A 83 7.60 -15.92 -6.32
CA SER A 83 7.96 -17.34 -6.20
C SER A 83 8.13 -18.03 -7.55
N SER A 84 7.26 -17.72 -8.53
CA SER A 84 7.36 -18.30 -9.88
C SER A 84 8.61 -17.88 -10.67
N LYS A 85 9.24 -16.74 -10.32
CA LYS A 85 10.46 -16.25 -10.97
C LYS A 85 11.76 -16.85 -10.43
N GLN A 86 11.72 -17.61 -9.33
CA GLN A 86 12.90 -18.23 -8.74
C GLN A 86 13.13 -19.66 -9.21
N GLU A 87 12.22 -20.23 -10.01
CA GLU A 87 12.26 -21.62 -10.48
C GLU A 87 12.75 -21.77 -11.94
N ASP A 88 13.07 -20.66 -12.64
CA ASP A 88 13.64 -20.62 -13.99
C ASP A 88 15.14 -20.27 -14.00
#